data_AF-A0A829PJS5-F1
#
_entry.id   AF-A0A829PJS5-F1
#
_cell.length_a   1.000
_cell.length_b   1.000
_cell.length_c   1.000
_cell.angle_alpha   90.00
_cell.angle_beta   90.00
_cell.angle_gamma   90.00
#
_symmetry.space_group_name_H-M   'P 1'
#
loop_
_entity.id
_entity.type
_entity.pdbx_description
1 polymer ?
#
loop_
_entity_poly.entity_id
_entity_poly.type
_entity_poly.pdbx_seq_one_letter_code
_entity_poly.pdbx_strand_id
1 'polypeptide(L)'
;MIGIVLMVIAAAAPLTVIGGDGLLAIASGPGPGAPLGFLIAGLLLMAFAVGFVTMTPFVSEAGAFFSYITKGLGERWGLGAAFVALVTYTAIQVGMYGYMGWALNDLVTSYGGPELPWWLWAIVTLGLVAYLGYRNIELSSKVLGIALVLEIAVVLVTDAAIVFQGGRDGISAYSFTPEAAASGPLGIAILFAFAGFMGFEATAVFRDEARQPERTIPRATYLSVAIIGVFYAVSCWAVVEAWGLRTSRTSFRSRWIQAVTRCWIPRRHMSGPCSGTSCRSFW
;
A
#
# COMPACT_ATOMS: atom_id res chain seq x y z
N MET A 1 22.31 -10.11 0.89
CA MET A 1 21.19 -10.22 1.85
C MET A 1 20.55 -8.87 2.10
N ILE A 2 21.25 -7.90 2.73
CA ILE A 2 20.70 -6.57 3.03
C ILE A 2 20.19 -5.85 1.76
N GLY A 3 20.94 -5.88 0.65
CA GLY A 3 20.50 -5.27 -0.61
C GLY A 3 19.19 -5.86 -1.17
N ILE A 4 18.97 -7.18 -1.03
CA ILE A 4 17.73 -7.84 -1.49
C ILE A 4 16.55 -7.44 -0.61
N VAL A 5 16.76 -7.38 0.72
CA VAL A 5 15.73 -6.92 1.66
C VAL A 5 15.35 -5.47 1.40
N LEU A 6 16.33 -4.58 1.19
CA LEU A 6 16.06 -3.18 0.86
C LEU A 6 15.33 -3.03 -0.46
N MET A 7 15.66 -3.82 -1.49
CA MET A 7 14.98 -3.76 -2.78
C MET A 7 13.52 -4.24 -2.69
N VAL A 8 13.25 -5.23 -1.84
CA VAL A 8 11.89 -5.71 -1.56
C VAL A 8 11.08 -4.66 -0.82
N ILE A 9 11.66 -4.04 0.19
CA ILE A 9 11.02 -2.94 0.92
C ILE A 9 10.81 -1.74 -0.03
N ALA A 10 11.72 -1.51 -0.99
CA ALA A 10 11.58 -0.49 -2.04
C ALA A 10 10.33 -0.70 -2.89
N ALA A 11 10.10 -1.93 -3.31
CA ALA A 11 8.95 -2.29 -4.14
C ALA A 11 7.61 -2.06 -3.41
N ALA A 12 7.61 -2.13 -2.07
CA ALA A 12 6.43 -1.99 -1.25
C ALA A 12 6.00 -0.52 -1.01
N ALA A 13 6.80 0.48 -1.41
CA ALA A 13 6.50 1.92 -1.31
C ALA A 13 5.83 2.33 0.03
N PRO A 14 6.55 2.21 1.17
CA PRO A 14 5.99 2.27 2.52
C PRO A 14 5.19 3.54 2.81
N LEU A 15 5.61 4.69 2.27
CA LEU A 15 4.89 5.95 2.46
C LEU A 15 3.52 5.93 1.80
N THR A 16 3.40 5.32 0.61
CA THR A 16 2.12 5.17 -0.08
C THR A 16 1.21 4.20 0.65
N VAL A 17 1.77 3.12 1.22
CA VAL A 17 0.99 2.16 2.01
C VAL A 17 0.44 2.83 3.26
N ILE A 18 1.23 3.59 4.01
CA ILE A 18 0.72 4.24 5.23
C ILE A 18 -0.19 5.43 4.92
N GLY A 19 0.21 6.28 3.97
CA GLY A 19 -0.53 7.49 3.59
C GLY A 19 -1.74 7.25 2.68
N GLY A 20 -1.83 6.11 2.02
CA GLY A 20 -2.93 5.71 1.15
C GLY A 20 -3.72 4.55 1.74
N ASP A 21 -3.17 3.34 1.64
CA ASP A 21 -3.84 2.09 2.01
C ASP A 21 -4.17 2.01 3.51
N GLY A 22 -3.28 2.49 4.37
CA GLY A 22 -3.45 2.54 5.81
C GLY A 22 -4.58 3.48 6.21
N LEU A 23 -4.64 4.66 5.60
CA LEU A 23 -5.76 5.56 5.82
C LEU A 23 -7.08 4.96 5.30
N LEU A 24 -7.06 4.30 4.14
CA LEU A 24 -8.21 3.59 3.59
C LEU A 24 -8.71 2.46 4.49
N ALA A 25 -7.79 1.68 5.05
CA ALA A 25 -8.07 0.64 6.04
C ALA A 25 -8.71 1.23 7.30
N ILE A 26 -8.28 2.41 7.75
CA ILE A 26 -8.85 3.11 8.91
C ILE A 26 -10.25 3.66 8.59
N ALA A 27 -10.46 4.37 7.47
CA ALA A 27 -11.78 4.93 7.13
C ALA A 27 -12.85 3.86 6.90
N SER A 28 -12.50 2.89 6.06
CA SER A 28 -13.47 1.95 5.49
C SER A 28 -13.53 0.66 6.28
N GLY A 29 -12.46 0.30 6.99
CA GLY A 29 -12.38 -0.89 7.81
C GLY A 29 -12.77 -0.66 9.27
N PRO A 30 -12.07 -1.30 10.23
CA PRO A 30 -12.39 -1.27 11.65
C PRO A 30 -11.83 -0.04 12.37
N GLY A 31 -11.47 1.05 11.68
CA GLY A 31 -10.97 2.27 12.31
C GLY A 31 -9.78 2.00 13.23
N PRO A 32 -9.95 2.15 14.57
CA PRO A 32 -8.87 1.87 15.52
C PRO A 32 -8.34 0.44 15.48
N GLY A 33 -9.11 -0.55 14.99
CA GLY A 33 -8.66 -1.94 14.84
C GLY A 33 -7.82 -2.22 13.59
N ALA A 34 -7.59 -1.22 12.72
CA ALA A 34 -6.84 -1.41 11.48
C ALA A 34 -5.40 -1.94 11.69
N PRO A 35 -4.64 -1.49 12.70
CA PRO A 35 -3.27 -1.99 12.96
C PRO A 35 -3.22 -3.50 13.20
N LEU A 36 -4.22 -4.05 13.90
CA LEU A 36 -4.32 -5.49 14.10
C LEU A 36 -4.60 -6.23 12.78
N GLY A 37 -5.36 -5.63 11.86
CA GLY A 37 -5.55 -6.16 10.50
C GLY A 37 -4.23 -6.26 9.73
N PHE A 38 -3.36 -5.26 9.84
CA PHE A 38 -2.01 -5.30 9.24
C PHE A 38 -1.12 -6.39 9.86
N LEU A 39 -1.17 -6.59 11.19
CA LEU A 39 -0.48 -7.70 11.84
C LEU A 39 -0.99 -9.07 11.37
N ILE A 40 -2.31 -9.24 11.31
CA ILE A 40 -2.94 -10.49 10.84
C ILE A 40 -2.53 -10.77 9.39
N ALA A 41 -2.57 -9.76 8.51
CA ALA A 41 -2.10 -9.90 7.13
C ALA A 41 -0.62 -10.31 7.06
N GLY A 42 0.25 -9.68 7.86
CA GLY A 42 1.66 -10.06 7.97
C GLY A 42 1.88 -11.49 8.45
N LEU A 43 1.09 -11.97 9.43
CA LEU A 43 1.13 -13.35 9.90
C LEU A 43 0.64 -14.34 8.84
N LEU A 44 -0.42 -14.01 8.10
CA LEU A 44 -0.92 -14.83 6.98
C LEU A 44 0.12 -14.91 5.85
N LEU A 45 0.78 -13.80 5.53
CA LEU A 45 1.88 -13.79 4.57
C LEU A 45 3.11 -14.52 5.07
N MET A 46 3.38 -14.51 6.38
CA MET A 46 4.46 -15.31 6.96
C MET A 46 4.17 -16.80 6.78
N ALA A 47 2.94 -17.24 7.05
CA ALA A 47 2.52 -18.62 6.82
C ALA A 47 2.59 -18.99 5.32
N PHE A 48 2.17 -18.09 4.44
CA PHE A 48 2.32 -18.26 2.99
C PHE A 48 3.80 -18.35 2.57
N ALA A 49 4.65 -17.48 3.13
CA ALA A 49 6.08 -17.42 2.85
C ALA A 49 6.76 -18.74 3.19
N VAL A 50 6.30 -19.46 4.22
CA VAL A 50 6.81 -20.81 4.52
C VAL A 50 6.64 -21.75 3.33
N GLY A 51 5.44 -21.82 2.76
CA GLY A 51 5.19 -22.65 1.57
C GLY A 51 5.94 -22.16 0.33
N PHE A 52 5.99 -20.84 0.13
CA PHE A 52 6.71 -20.25 -1.01
C PHE A 52 8.22 -20.55 -0.96
N VAL A 53 8.83 -20.38 0.20
CA VAL A 53 10.26 -20.58 0.43
C VAL A 53 10.62 -22.06 0.32
N THR A 54 9.78 -22.99 0.80
CA THR A 54 10.05 -24.43 0.70
C THR A 54 10.00 -24.94 -0.74
N MET A 55 9.21 -24.32 -1.62
CA MET A 55 9.16 -24.64 -3.05
C MET A 55 10.37 -24.08 -3.83
N THR A 56 11.02 -23.03 -3.31
CA THR A 56 12.08 -22.29 -4.02
C THR A 56 13.23 -23.17 -4.53
N PRO A 57 13.76 -24.16 -3.77
CA PRO A 57 14.82 -25.05 -4.27
C PRO A 57 14.43 -25.82 -5.54
N PHE A 58 13.14 -26.13 -5.72
CA PHE A 58 12.64 -26.96 -6.82
C PHE A 58 12.36 -26.17 -8.10
N VAL A 59 12.29 -24.84 -8.02
CA VAL A 59 11.99 -23.96 -9.17
C VAL A 59 13.17 -23.02 -9.39
N SER A 60 14.10 -23.42 -10.25
CA SER A 60 15.34 -22.69 -10.56
C SER A 60 15.14 -21.53 -11.55
N GLU A 61 14.01 -21.46 -12.23
CA GLU A 61 13.72 -20.45 -13.24
C GLU A 61 13.34 -19.10 -12.60
N ALA A 62 13.89 -18.02 -13.16
CA ALA A 62 13.54 -16.64 -12.82
C ALA A 62 12.13 -16.30 -13.34
N GLY A 63 11.11 -16.61 -12.54
CA GLY A 63 9.71 -16.28 -12.89
C GLY A 63 8.73 -16.25 -11.71
N ALA A 64 9.23 -16.43 -10.48
CA ALA A 64 8.44 -16.46 -9.24
C ALA A 64 7.13 -17.27 -9.43
N PHE A 65 5.96 -16.68 -9.19
CA PHE A 65 4.68 -17.40 -9.20
C PHE A 65 4.35 -18.11 -10.51
N PHE A 66 4.65 -17.55 -11.68
CA PHE A 66 4.36 -18.18 -12.97
C PHE A 66 5.11 -19.51 -13.12
N SER A 67 6.42 -19.51 -12.84
CA SER A 67 7.25 -20.72 -12.92
C SER A 67 6.81 -21.77 -11.89
N TYR A 68 6.38 -21.35 -10.70
CA TYR A 68 5.95 -22.26 -9.64
C TYR A 68 4.63 -22.96 -10.03
N ILE A 69 3.68 -22.19 -10.55
CA ILE A 69 2.38 -22.72 -10.98
C ILE A 69 2.54 -23.61 -12.22
N THR A 70 3.35 -23.20 -13.19
CA THR A 70 3.62 -23.98 -14.39
C THR A 70 4.27 -25.33 -14.05
N LYS A 71 5.26 -25.33 -13.16
CA LYS A 71 5.97 -26.57 -12.78
C LYS A 71 5.13 -27.48 -11.86
N GLY A 72 4.28 -26.90 -11.00
CA GLY A 72 3.46 -27.65 -10.05
C GLY A 72 2.14 -28.17 -10.62
N LEU A 73 1.43 -27.36 -11.42
CA LEU A 73 0.08 -27.63 -11.91
C LEU A 73 0.01 -27.83 -13.43
N GLY A 74 1.10 -27.55 -14.15
CA GLY A 74 1.19 -27.67 -15.61
C GLY A 74 0.96 -26.34 -16.35
N GLU A 75 1.27 -26.37 -17.64
CA GLU A 75 1.34 -25.18 -18.50
C GLU A 75 0.02 -24.41 -18.63
N ARG A 76 -1.12 -25.12 -18.67
CA ARG A 76 -2.45 -24.48 -18.78
C ARG A 76 -2.76 -23.58 -17.58
N TRP A 77 -2.45 -24.05 -16.37
CA TRP A 77 -2.65 -23.29 -15.14
C TRP A 77 -1.62 -22.17 -15.01
N GLY A 78 -0.38 -22.41 -15.45
CA GLY A 78 0.66 -21.40 -15.57
C GLY A 78 0.23 -20.22 -16.43
N LEU A 79 -0.25 -20.49 -17.64
CA LEU A 79 -0.73 -19.46 -18.57
C LEU A 79 -1.93 -18.70 -18.00
N GLY A 80 -2.88 -19.40 -17.37
CA GLY A 80 -4.01 -18.78 -16.67
C GLY A 80 -3.55 -17.80 -15.58
N ALA A 81 -2.58 -18.20 -14.76
CA ALA A 81 -2.01 -17.34 -13.73
C ALA A 81 -1.28 -16.13 -14.31
N ALA A 82 -0.58 -16.27 -15.44
CA ALA A 82 0.07 -15.16 -16.12
C ALA A 82 -0.95 -14.11 -16.61
N PHE A 83 -2.07 -14.54 -17.20
CA PHE A 83 -3.15 -13.63 -17.60
C PHE A 83 -3.80 -12.93 -16.40
N VAL A 84 -4.05 -13.66 -15.31
CA VAL A 84 -4.57 -13.08 -14.07
C VAL A 84 -3.60 -12.03 -13.54
N ALA A 85 -2.31 -12.35 -13.47
CA ALA A 85 -1.28 -11.41 -13.05
C ALA A 85 -1.28 -10.15 -13.93
N LEU A 86 -1.28 -10.30 -15.27
CA LEU A 86 -1.29 -9.18 -16.21
C LEU A 86 -2.48 -8.24 -15.95
N VAL A 87 -3.69 -8.80 -15.80
CA VAL A 87 -4.91 -8.02 -15.53
C VAL A 87 -4.82 -7.33 -14.17
N THR A 88 -4.40 -8.04 -13.12
CA THR A 88 -4.30 -7.49 -11.76
C THR A 88 -3.25 -6.38 -11.69
N TYR A 89 -2.06 -6.58 -12.26
CA TYR A 89 -1.01 -5.56 -12.29
C TYR A 89 -1.44 -4.33 -13.11
N THR A 90 -2.16 -4.52 -14.21
CA THR A 90 -2.73 -3.39 -14.98
C THR A 90 -3.78 -2.64 -14.16
N ALA A 91 -4.65 -3.35 -13.44
CA ALA A 91 -5.66 -2.73 -12.58
C ALA A 91 -5.02 -1.93 -11.43
N ILE A 92 -3.95 -2.47 -10.82
CA ILE A 92 -3.16 -1.77 -9.80
C ILE A 92 -2.56 -0.49 -10.37
N GLN A 93 -1.95 -0.54 -11.56
CA GLN A 93 -1.39 0.64 -12.22
C GLN A 93 -2.45 1.72 -12.44
N VAL A 94 -3.64 1.36 -12.94
CA VAL A 94 -4.74 2.32 -13.14
C VAL A 94 -5.17 2.95 -11.81
N GLY A 95 -5.31 2.15 -10.75
CA GLY A 95 -5.62 2.65 -9.41
C GLY A 95 -4.56 3.62 -8.88
N MET A 96 -3.29 3.29 -9.08
CA MET A 96 -2.14 4.07 -8.59
C MET A 96 -1.99 5.40 -9.34
N TYR A 97 -2.20 5.42 -10.66
CA TYR A 97 -2.22 6.68 -11.42
C TYR A 97 -3.43 7.55 -11.06
N GLY A 98 -4.58 6.94 -10.75
CA GLY A 98 -5.75 7.65 -10.22
C GLY A 98 -5.45 8.33 -8.89
N TYR A 99 -4.83 7.60 -7.95
CA TYR A 99 -4.40 8.14 -6.66
C TYR A 99 -3.35 9.26 -6.83
N MET A 100 -2.33 9.04 -7.66
CA MET A 100 -1.28 10.02 -7.95
C MET A 100 -1.85 11.31 -8.54
N GLY A 101 -2.82 11.19 -9.47
CA GLY A 101 -3.48 12.34 -10.06
C GLY A 101 -4.26 13.18 -9.05
N TRP A 102 -4.91 12.53 -8.08
CA TRP A 102 -5.56 13.22 -6.96
C TRP A 102 -4.55 13.89 -6.02
N ALA A 103 -3.52 13.15 -5.60
CA ALA A 103 -2.50 13.66 -4.68
C ALA A 103 -1.74 14.87 -5.26
N LEU A 104 -1.41 14.83 -6.56
CA LEU A 104 -0.78 15.96 -7.24
C LEU A 104 -1.70 17.17 -7.35
N ASN A 105 -3.00 16.98 -7.60
CA ASN A 105 -3.94 18.09 -7.60
C ASN A 105 -4.03 18.75 -6.21
N ASP A 106 -4.11 17.96 -5.15
CA ASP A 106 -4.14 18.46 -3.77
C ASP A 106 -2.85 19.22 -3.44
N LEU A 107 -1.70 18.68 -3.82
CA LEU A 107 -0.41 19.36 -3.67
C LEU A 107 -0.38 20.69 -4.41
N VAL A 108 -0.72 20.73 -5.70
CA VAL A 108 -0.66 21.95 -6.52
C VAL A 108 -1.61 23.03 -5.98
N THR A 109 -2.84 22.63 -5.62
CA THR A 109 -3.83 23.57 -5.07
C THR A 109 -3.44 24.08 -3.68
N SER A 110 -2.77 23.27 -2.86
CA SER A 110 -2.28 23.71 -1.54
C SER A 110 -1.24 24.84 -1.61
N TYR A 111 -0.48 24.91 -2.72
CA TYR A 111 0.49 25.98 -2.99
C TYR A 111 -0.08 27.12 -3.85
N GLY A 112 -1.41 27.18 -4.04
CA GLY A 112 -2.09 28.24 -4.81
C GLY A 112 -2.08 28.04 -6.33
N GLY A 113 -1.75 26.84 -6.80
CA GLY A 113 -1.80 26.49 -8.22
C GLY A 113 -3.23 26.19 -8.73
N PRO A 114 -3.37 25.91 -10.03
CA PRO A 114 -4.67 25.65 -10.66
C PRO A 114 -5.27 24.32 -10.21
N GLU A 115 -6.58 24.31 -9.93
CA GLU A 115 -7.36 23.08 -9.74
C GLU A 115 -7.64 22.46 -11.12
N LEU A 116 -6.99 21.33 -11.41
CA LEU A 116 -7.15 20.61 -12.68
C LEU A 116 -7.79 19.23 -12.43
N PRO A 117 -8.53 18.69 -13.43
CA PRO A 117 -8.99 17.31 -13.36
C PRO A 117 -7.87 16.31 -13.11
N TRP A 118 -8.08 15.37 -12.18
CA TRP A 118 -7.09 14.35 -11.79
C TRP A 118 -6.52 13.54 -12.97
N TRP A 119 -7.33 13.31 -14.01
CA TRP A 119 -6.90 12.54 -15.18
C TRP A 119 -5.80 13.25 -15.98
N LEU A 120 -5.74 14.59 -15.94
CA LEU A 120 -4.64 15.34 -16.55
C LEU A 120 -3.33 15.08 -15.82
N TRP A 121 -3.35 15.16 -14.48
CA TRP A 121 -2.18 14.85 -13.65
C TRP A 121 -1.75 13.38 -13.78
N ALA A 122 -2.71 12.46 -13.92
CA ALA A 122 -2.44 11.04 -14.18
C ALA A 122 -1.75 10.82 -15.54
N ILE A 123 -2.22 11.48 -16.61
CA ILE A 123 -1.58 11.37 -17.94
C ILE A 123 -0.18 11.99 -17.93
N VAL A 124 0.00 13.14 -17.27
CA VAL A 124 1.31 13.79 -17.14
C VAL A 124 2.30 12.89 -16.40
N THR A 125 1.89 12.29 -15.27
CA THR A 125 2.74 11.36 -14.53
C THR A 125 3.04 10.10 -15.30
N LEU A 126 2.06 9.52 -15.99
CA LEU A 126 2.27 8.36 -16.86
C LEU A 126 3.26 8.68 -17.98
N GLY A 127 3.15 9.85 -18.61
CA GLY A 127 4.10 10.31 -19.64
C GLY A 127 5.51 10.48 -19.10
N LEU A 128 5.65 11.06 -17.89
CA LEU A 128 6.95 11.22 -17.23
C LEU A 128 7.58 9.86 -16.88
N VAL A 129 6.80 8.95 -16.29
CA VAL A 129 7.25 7.59 -15.95
C VAL A 129 7.67 6.83 -17.21
N ALA A 130 6.85 6.88 -18.27
CA ALA A 130 7.19 6.26 -19.55
C ALA A 130 8.51 6.82 -20.11
N TYR A 131 8.65 8.15 -20.12
CA TYR A 131 9.84 8.82 -20.62
C TYR A 131 11.12 8.44 -19.85
N LEU A 132 11.05 8.45 -18.51
CA LEU A 132 12.19 8.07 -17.66
C LEU A 132 12.54 6.58 -17.83
N GLY A 133 11.51 5.73 -17.93
CA GLY A 133 11.68 4.30 -18.18
C GLY A 133 12.38 3.99 -19.50
N TYR A 134 12.10 4.76 -20.56
CA TYR A 134 12.75 4.59 -21.87
C TYR A 134 14.22 5.04 -21.91
N ARG A 135 14.63 5.99 -21.06
CA ARG A 135 15.97 6.59 -21.17
C ARG A 135 17.04 5.97 -20.29
N ASN A 136 16.77 5.63 -19.02
CA ASN A 136 17.82 5.18 -18.10
C ASN A 136 17.29 4.32 -16.94
N ILE A 137 17.22 3.00 -17.13
CA ILE A 137 16.84 2.06 -16.07
C ILE A 137 17.84 2.08 -14.89
N GLU A 138 19.14 2.26 -15.17
CA GLU A 138 20.17 2.34 -14.11
C GLU A 138 20.10 3.60 -13.25
N LEU A 139 19.67 4.73 -13.82
CA LEU A 139 19.45 5.95 -13.03
C LEU A 139 18.22 5.79 -12.14
N SER A 140 17.16 5.14 -12.67
CA SER A 140 15.92 4.87 -11.94
C SER A 140 16.15 4.02 -10.69
N SER A 141 16.99 2.98 -10.76
CA SER A 141 17.24 2.10 -9.61
C SER A 141 17.97 2.81 -8.46
N LYS A 142 18.95 3.69 -8.76
CA LYS A 142 19.65 4.48 -7.75
C LYS A 142 18.76 5.52 -7.07
N VAL A 143 17.96 6.25 -7.86
CA VAL A 143 17.03 7.26 -7.35
C VAL A 143 15.97 6.58 -6.48
N LEU A 144 15.44 5.43 -6.90
CA LEU A 144 14.46 4.67 -6.12
C LEU A 144 15.03 4.21 -4.76
N GLY A 145 16.28 3.77 -4.72
CA GLY A 145 16.94 3.39 -3.47
C GLY A 145 17.08 4.57 -2.49
N ILE A 146 17.45 5.76 -2.98
CA ILE A 146 17.53 6.98 -2.14
C ILE A 146 16.13 7.40 -1.68
N ALA A 147 15.15 7.40 -2.59
CA ALA A 147 13.77 7.73 -2.28
C ALA A 147 13.21 6.81 -1.19
N LEU A 148 13.48 5.51 -1.26
CA LEU A 148 13.07 4.55 -0.22
C LEU A 148 13.63 4.90 1.16
N VAL A 149 14.94 5.19 1.24
CA VAL A 149 15.56 5.52 2.53
C VAL A 149 14.92 6.78 3.11
N LEU A 150 14.63 7.77 2.27
CA LEU A 150 13.92 8.98 2.67
C LEU A 150 12.48 8.68 3.09
N GLU A 151 11.75 7.83 2.37
CA GLU A 151 10.38 7.43 2.72
C GLU A 151 10.32 6.76 4.10
N ILE A 152 11.17 5.75 4.34
CA ILE A 152 11.24 5.07 5.62
C ILE A 152 11.61 6.06 6.73
N ALA A 153 12.56 6.97 6.48
CA ALA A 153 12.95 7.98 7.45
C ALA A 153 11.80 8.93 7.79
N VAL A 154 11.06 9.42 6.79
CA VAL A 154 9.91 10.31 6.99
C VAL A 154 8.82 9.63 7.82
N VAL A 155 8.50 8.37 7.51
CA VAL A 155 7.50 7.61 8.29
C VAL A 155 7.96 7.41 9.73
N LEU A 156 9.19 6.94 9.95
CA LEU A 156 9.72 6.73 11.30
C LEU A 156 9.80 8.02 12.13
N VAL A 157 10.18 9.14 11.51
CA VAL A 157 10.20 10.46 12.17
C VAL A 157 8.78 10.88 12.53
N THR A 158 7.80 10.65 11.64
CA THR A 158 6.39 10.96 11.89
C THR A 158 5.83 10.10 13.03
N ASP A 159 6.09 8.80 13.01
CA ASP A 159 5.67 7.87 14.07
C ASP A 159 6.28 8.28 15.42
N ALA A 160 7.58 8.56 15.45
CA ALA A 160 8.26 9.02 16.65
C ALA A 160 7.67 10.34 17.16
N ALA A 161 7.41 11.30 16.27
CA ALA A 161 6.81 12.58 16.63
C ALA A 161 5.42 12.42 17.25
N ILE A 162 4.59 11.51 16.72
CA ILE A 162 3.27 11.21 17.26
C ILE A 162 3.37 10.60 18.66
N VAL A 163 4.26 9.61 18.84
CA VAL A 163 4.48 8.94 20.12
C VAL A 163 5.02 9.92 21.16
N PHE A 164 6.00 10.76 20.83
CA PHE A 164 6.55 11.74 21.77
C PHE A 164 5.57 12.86 22.13
N GLN A 165 4.62 13.18 21.25
CA GLN A 165 3.54 14.15 21.54
C GLN A 165 2.36 13.51 22.29
N GLY A 166 2.37 12.20 22.51
CA GLY A 166 1.39 11.49 23.34
C GLY A 166 0.09 11.11 22.64
N GLY A 167 -0.02 11.26 21.32
CA GLY A 167 -1.27 11.04 20.58
C GLY A 167 -2.37 12.07 20.93
N ARG A 168 -3.47 12.07 20.18
CA ARG A 168 -4.56 13.05 20.38
C ARG A 168 -5.34 12.81 21.68
N ASP A 169 -5.60 11.54 22.01
CA ASP A 169 -6.41 11.12 23.16
C ASP A 169 -5.55 10.41 24.25
N GLY A 170 -4.21 10.41 24.10
CA GLY A 170 -3.30 9.59 24.90
C GLY A 170 -2.95 8.26 24.21
N ILE A 171 -1.69 7.81 24.33
CA ILE A 171 -1.21 6.56 23.73
C ILE A 171 -1.95 5.36 24.34
N SER A 172 -2.60 4.55 23.50
CA SER A 172 -3.33 3.36 23.91
C SER A 172 -2.91 2.11 23.13
N ALA A 173 -3.03 0.94 23.77
CA ALA A 173 -2.91 -0.35 23.09
C ALA A 173 -4.27 -0.88 22.59
N TYR A 174 -5.34 -0.07 22.66
CA TYR A 174 -6.71 -0.49 22.29
C TYR A 174 -6.78 -1.06 20.88
N SER A 175 -6.00 -0.53 19.93
CA SER A 175 -5.93 -1.00 18.54
C SER A 175 -5.59 -2.48 18.37
N PHE A 176 -4.95 -3.11 19.37
CA PHE A 176 -4.56 -4.51 19.35
C PHE A 176 -5.54 -5.43 20.10
N THR A 177 -6.67 -4.89 20.57
CA THR A 177 -7.70 -5.68 21.26
C THR A 177 -8.68 -6.33 20.27
N PRO A 178 -9.26 -7.50 20.61
CA PRO A 178 -10.32 -8.11 19.80
C PRO A 178 -11.54 -7.20 19.62
N GLU A 179 -11.81 -6.34 20.60
CA GLU A 179 -12.92 -5.38 20.55
C GLU A 179 -12.70 -4.32 19.46
N ALA A 180 -11.49 -3.75 19.37
CA ALA A 180 -11.14 -2.83 18.28
C ALA A 180 -11.23 -3.52 16.91
N ALA A 181 -10.81 -4.78 16.82
CA ALA A 181 -10.92 -5.59 15.61
C ALA A 181 -12.37 -5.78 15.15
N ALA A 182 -13.28 -5.97 16.12
CA ALA A 182 -14.71 -6.19 15.89
C ALA A 182 -15.51 -4.90 15.66
N SER A 183 -14.90 -3.72 15.83
CA SER A 183 -15.57 -2.42 15.64
C SER A 183 -15.93 -2.11 14.18
N GLY A 184 -15.48 -2.93 13.23
CA GLY A 184 -15.83 -2.82 11.83
C GLY A 184 -15.37 -3.98 10.95
N PRO A 185 -15.46 -3.83 9.62
CA PRO A 185 -15.06 -4.87 8.68
C PRO A 185 -13.53 -5.05 8.68
N LEU A 186 -13.02 -5.95 9.52
CA LEU A 186 -11.60 -6.28 9.61
C LEU A 186 -11.02 -6.74 8.26
N GLY A 187 -11.84 -7.40 7.44
CA GLY A 187 -11.44 -7.85 6.10
C GLY A 187 -10.97 -6.71 5.18
N ILE A 188 -11.47 -5.48 5.36
CA ILE A 188 -11.02 -4.32 4.59
C ILE A 188 -9.61 -3.90 5.00
N ALA A 189 -9.30 -3.93 6.31
CA ALA A 189 -7.93 -3.65 6.77
C ALA A 189 -6.95 -4.72 6.27
N ILE A 190 -7.35 -6.00 6.30
CA ILE A 190 -6.54 -7.10 5.78
C ILE A 190 -6.33 -6.97 4.26
N LEU A 191 -7.36 -6.57 3.51
CA LEU A 191 -7.29 -6.35 2.06
C LEU A 191 -6.25 -5.27 1.70
N PHE A 192 -6.34 -4.10 2.32
CA PHE A 192 -5.40 -3.01 2.08
C PHE A 192 -4.01 -3.31 2.62
N ALA A 193 -3.91 -4.06 3.73
CA ALA A 193 -2.62 -4.56 4.19
C ALA A 193 -1.97 -5.46 3.13
N PHE A 194 -2.68 -6.47 2.61
CA PHE A 194 -2.14 -7.34 1.55
C PHE A 194 -1.71 -6.55 0.31
N ALA A 195 -2.45 -5.50 -0.07
CA ALA A 195 -2.04 -4.62 -1.16
C ALA A 195 -0.67 -3.97 -0.87
N GLY A 196 -0.45 -3.48 0.36
CA GLY A 196 0.82 -2.88 0.76
C GLY A 196 2.00 -3.87 0.90
N PHE A 197 1.74 -5.17 0.96
CA PHE A 197 2.78 -6.20 0.98
C PHE A 197 3.16 -6.73 -0.41
N MET A 198 2.50 -6.28 -1.48
CA MET A 198 2.85 -6.69 -2.85
C MET A 198 4.34 -6.39 -3.12
N GLY A 199 5.05 -7.38 -3.68
CA GLY A 199 6.48 -7.26 -3.98
C GLY A 199 7.41 -8.05 -3.05
N PHE A 200 6.92 -8.68 -1.98
CA PHE A 200 7.75 -9.57 -1.14
C PHE A 200 8.31 -10.78 -1.93
N GLU A 201 7.61 -11.18 -2.99
CA GLU A 201 8.02 -12.22 -3.93
C GLU A 201 9.22 -11.82 -4.80
N ALA A 202 9.57 -10.53 -4.87
CA ALA A 202 10.73 -10.05 -5.62
C ALA A 202 12.03 -10.69 -5.13
N THR A 203 12.07 -11.17 -3.87
CA THR A 203 13.17 -11.98 -3.33
C THR A 203 13.53 -13.19 -4.21
N ALA A 204 12.54 -13.81 -4.87
CA ALA A 204 12.77 -14.95 -5.76
C ALA A 204 13.23 -14.53 -7.16
N VAL A 205 12.88 -13.32 -7.62
CA VAL A 205 13.33 -12.78 -8.91
C VAL A 205 14.83 -12.50 -8.89
N PHE A 206 15.35 -11.96 -7.78
CA PHE A 206 16.78 -11.70 -7.59
C PHE A 206 17.57 -12.91 -7.11
N ARG A 207 17.07 -14.12 -7.36
CA ARG A 207 17.73 -15.37 -6.98
C ARG A 207 19.12 -15.48 -7.58
N ASP A 208 19.27 -15.12 -8.85
CA ASP A 208 20.51 -15.31 -9.61
C ASP A 208 21.61 -14.33 -9.18
N GLU A 209 21.24 -13.23 -8.51
CA GLU A 209 22.19 -12.27 -7.94
C GLU A 209 22.68 -12.68 -6.54
N ALA A 210 22.03 -13.67 -5.90
CA ALA A 210 22.38 -14.12 -4.57
C ALA A 210 23.54 -15.14 -4.61
N ARG A 211 24.65 -14.84 -3.91
CA ARG A 211 25.78 -15.78 -3.76
C ARG A 211 25.40 -17.15 -3.19
N GLN A 212 24.41 -17.21 -2.29
CA GLN A 212 23.92 -18.43 -1.65
C GLN A 212 22.38 -18.40 -1.63
N PRO A 213 21.71 -18.68 -2.77
CA PRO A 213 20.27 -18.47 -2.91
C PRO A 213 19.46 -19.34 -1.94
N GLU A 214 19.87 -20.59 -1.73
CA GLU A 214 19.18 -21.55 -0.86
C GLU A 214 19.09 -21.13 0.61
N ARG A 215 19.99 -20.25 1.08
CA ARG A 215 19.96 -19.72 2.46
C ARG A 215 19.55 -18.26 2.51
N THR A 216 19.94 -17.48 1.50
CA THR A 216 19.73 -16.04 1.47
C THR A 216 18.27 -15.71 1.16
N ILE A 217 17.64 -16.42 0.22
CA ILE A 217 16.24 -16.15 -0.16
C ILE A 217 15.29 -16.45 1.01
N PRO A 218 15.29 -17.65 1.64
CA PRO A 218 14.44 -17.92 2.79
C PRO A 218 14.52 -16.84 3.88
N ARG A 219 15.76 -16.51 4.28
CA ARG A 219 16.02 -15.55 5.36
C ARG A 219 15.58 -14.14 4.95
N ALA A 220 15.86 -13.73 3.71
CA ALA A 220 15.45 -12.43 3.20
C ALA A 220 13.92 -12.32 3.12
N THR A 221 13.21 -13.35 2.65
CA THR A 221 11.74 -13.35 2.56
C THR A 221 11.11 -13.24 3.95
N TYR A 222 11.49 -14.11 4.90
CA TYR A 222 10.94 -14.05 6.26
C TYR A 222 11.27 -12.73 6.96
N LEU A 223 12.51 -12.27 6.84
CA LEU A 223 12.92 -11.00 7.47
C LEU A 223 12.17 -9.82 6.85
N SER A 224 11.97 -9.80 5.53
CA SER A 224 11.24 -8.73 4.86
C SER A 224 9.77 -8.71 5.31
N VAL A 225 9.08 -9.86 5.28
CA VAL A 225 7.67 -9.93 5.72
C VAL A 225 7.52 -9.54 7.19
N ALA A 226 8.43 -9.98 8.06
CA ALA A 226 8.41 -9.61 9.48
C ALA A 226 8.63 -8.12 9.69
N ILE A 227 9.68 -7.54 9.08
CA ILE A 227 10.00 -6.11 9.21
C ILE A 227 8.86 -5.27 8.67
N ILE A 228 8.39 -5.55 7.45
CA ILE A 228 7.30 -4.80 6.80
C ILE A 228 6.02 -4.90 7.62
N GLY A 229 5.67 -6.08 8.12
CA GLY A 229 4.44 -6.26 8.90
C GLY A 229 4.45 -5.56 10.25
N VAL A 230 5.57 -5.61 10.97
CA VAL A 230 5.72 -4.85 12.21
C VAL A 230 5.72 -3.35 11.91
N PHE A 231 6.49 -2.92 10.91
CA PHE A 231 6.58 -1.51 10.52
C PHE A 231 5.21 -0.95 10.14
N TYR A 232 4.44 -1.64 9.30
CA TYR A 232 3.11 -1.19 8.90
C TYR A 232 2.11 -1.20 10.04
N ALA A 233 2.14 -2.21 10.91
CA ALA A 233 1.27 -2.24 12.08
C ALA A 233 1.55 -1.08 13.03
N VAL A 234 2.83 -0.80 13.32
CA VAL A 234 3.24 0.30 14.20
C VAL A 234 2.91 1.65 13.56
N SER A 235 3.21 1.84 12.27
CA SER A 235 2.91 3.09 11.56
C SER A 235 1.40 3.34 11.48
N CYS A 236 0.61 2.30 11.16
CA CYS A 236 -0.85 2.38 11.13
C CYS A 236 -1.41 2.71 12.52
N TRP A 237 -0.84 2.12 13.57
CA TRP A 237 -1.20 2.44 14.95
C TRP A 237 -0.86 3.88 15.33
N ALA A 238 0.32 4.38 15.00
CA ALA A 238 0.70 5.77 15.23
C ALA A 238 -0.28 6.73 14.53
N VAL A 239 -0.66 6.44 13.28
CA VAL A 239 -1.66 7.24 12.57
C VAL A 239 -3.03 7.21 13.26
N VAL A 240 -3.49 6.06 13.78
CA VAL A 240 -4.72 5.97 14.58
C VAL A 240 -4.63 6.84 15.83
N GLU A 241 -3.52 6.79 16.56
CA GLU A 241 -3.28 7.57 17.79
C GLU A 241 -3.24 9.08 17.52
N ALA A 242 -2.67 9.50 16.38
CA ALA A 242 -2.65 10.90 15.96
C ALA A 242 -4.06 11.44 15.66
N TRP A 243 -4.97 10.59 15.19
CA TRP A 243 -6.33 10.99 14.79
C TRP A 243 -7.34 10.86 15.93
N GLY A 244 -7.01 10.09 16.97
CA GLY A 244 -7.86 9.80 18.11
C GLY A 244 -8.85 8.67 17.85
N LEU A 245 -9.10 7.88 18.90
CA LEU A 245 -9.84 6.62 18.84
C LEU A 245 -11.32 6.79 18.43
N ARG A 246 -11.91 7.96 18.71
CA ARG A 246 -13.32 8.28 18.41
C ARG A 246 -13.56 8.96 17.05
N THR A 247 -12.54 9.57 16.46
CA THR A 247 -12.70 10.48 15.29
C THR A 247 -12.18 9.88 13.98
N SER A 248 -11.37 8.82 14.06
CA SER A 248 -10.68 8.21 12.91
C SER A 248 -11.63 7.76 11.79
N ARG A 249 -12.80 7.20 12.11
CA ARG A 249 -13.74 6.67 11.11
C ARG A 249 -14.55 7.73 10.38
N THR A 250 -15.00 8.78 11.08
CA THR A 250 -15.95 9.78 10.53
C THR A 250 -15.23 10.91 9.78
N SER A 251 -14.06 11.35 10.27
CA SER A 251 -13.31 12.45 9.65
C SER A 251 -12.62 12.02 8.34
N PHE A 252 -11.99 10.84 8.30
CA PHE A 252 -11.36 10.38 7.06
C PHE A 252 -12.38 9.96 6.03
N ARG A 253 -13.38 9.15 6.39
CA ARG A 253 -14.40 8.67 5.45
C ARG A 253 -15.10 9.83 4.74
N SER A 254 -15.40 10.93 5.43
CA SER A 254 -15.99 12.10 4.81
C SER A 254 -15.05 12.82 3.84
N ARG A 255 -13.77 13.02 4.21
CA ARG A 255 -12.75 13.59 3.32
C ARG A 255 -12.43 12.69 2.11
N TRP A 256 -12.35 11.37 2.32
CA TRP A 256 -12.03 10.40 1.27
C TRP A 256 -13.20 10.15 0.34
N ILE A 257 -14.44 10.03 0.85
CA ILE A 257 -15.62 10.02 -0.01
C ILE A 257 -15.65 11.32 -0.81
N GLN A 258 -15.45 12.49 -0.19
CA GLN A 258 -15.39 13.74 -0.94
C GLN A 258 -14.25 13.77 -1.98
N ALA A 259 -13.10 13.17 -1.70
CA ALA A 259 -11.98 13.06 -2.64
C ALA A 259 -12.33 12.14 -3.82
N VAL A 260 -12.81 10.92 -3.56
CA VAL A 260 -13.25 9.97 -4.58
C VAL A 260 -14.41 10.52 -5.40
N THR A 261 -15.42 11.09 -4.76
CA THR A 261 -16.55 11.70 -5.44
C THR A 261 -16.11 12.91 -6.26
N ARG A 262 -15.14 13.72 -5.80
CA ARG A 262 -14.55 14.79 -6.64
C ARG A 262 -13.75 14.26 -7.82
N CYS A 263 -13.06 13.14 -7.66
CA CYS A 263 -12.32 12.52 -8.76
C CYS A 263 -13.29 11.93 -9.79
N TRP A 264 -14.31 11.18 -9.37
CA TRP A 264 -15.17 10.43 -10.29
C TRP A 264 -16.37 11.22 -10.82
N ILE A 265 -16.83 12.24 -10.09
CA ILE A 265 -17.97 13.07 -10.50
C ILE A 265 -17.45 14.50 -10.75
N PRO A 266 -17.43 14.96 -12.01
CA PRO A 266 -17.09 16.34 -12.32
C PRO A 266 -18.04 17.27 -11.56
N ARG A 267 -17.49 18.25 -10.81
CA ARG A 267 -18.29 19.30 -10.19
C ARG A 267 -19.08 20.03 -11.28
N ARG A 268 -20.34 19.67 -11.49
CA ARG A 268 -21.29 20.61 -12.10
C ARG A 268 -21.55 21.68 -11.05
N HIS A 269 -21.20 22.93 -11.36
CA HIS A 269 -21.56 24.09 -10.56
C HIS A 269 -23.06 24.06 -10.23
N MET A 270 -23.43 23.65 -9.02
CA MET A 270 -24.76 23.91 -8.47
C MET A 270 -24.70 25.22 -7.70
N SER A 271 -24.79 26.33 -8.44
CA SER A 271 -25.15 27.63 -7.89
C SER A 271 -26.67 27.69 -7.77
N GLY A 272 -27.20 27.38 -6.58
CA GLY A 272 -28.61 27.55 -6.25
C GLY A 272 -28.82 27.44 -4.73
N PRO A 273 -29.55 28.35 -4.08
CA PRO A 273 -29.76 28.29 -2.64
C PRO A 273 -30.69 27.11 -2.30
N CYS A 274 -30.24 26.20 -1.43
CA CYS A 274 -31.08 25.15 -0.86
C CYS A 274 -32.12 25.77 0.09
N SER A 275 -33.33 26.02 -0.41
CA SER A 275 -34.53 26.23 0.40
C SER A 275 -35.41 24.98 0.36
N GLY A 276 -35.64 24.35 1.51
CA GLY A 276 -36.75 23.41 1.73
C GLY A 276 -36.42 21.91 1.60
N THR A 277 -36.38 21.23 2.75
CA THR A 277 -36.93 19.88 3.03
C THR A 277 -36.68 18.67 2.12
N SER A 278 -35.83 18.74 1.09
CA SER A 278 -35.47 17.57 0.26
C SER A 278 -33.97 17.28 0.29
N CYS A 279 -33.51 16.75 1.42
CA CYS A 279 -32.20 16.10 1.52
C CYS A 279 -32.35 14.77 2.28
N ARG A 280 -33.23 13.90 1.79
CA ARG A 280 -33.24 12.48 2.14
C ARG A 280 -33.28 11.67 0.84
N SER A 281 -32.52 10.58 0.85
CA SER A 281 -32.33 9.60 -0.23
C SER A 281 -31.39 10.03 -1.37
N PHE A 282 -30.09 9.91 -1.12
CA PHE A 282 -29.24 8.95 -1.85
C PHE A 282 -27.96 8.78 -1.02
N TRP A 283 -27.68 7.53 -0.63
CA TRP A 283 -26.71 7.06 0.36
C TRP A 283 -27.20 7.03 1.81
#